data_AF-A0A7C1P7E0-F1
#
_entry.id   AF-A0A7C1P7E0-F1
#
_cell.length_a   1.000
_cell.length_b   1.000
_cell.length_c   1.000
_cell.angle_alpha   90.00
_cell.angle_beta   90.00
_cell.angle_gamma   90.00
#
_symmetry.space_group_name_H-M   'P 1'
#
loop_
_entity.id
_entity.type
_entity.pdbx_description
1 polymer ?
#
loop_
_entity_poly.entity_id
_entity_poly.type
_entity_poly.pdbx_seq_one_letter_code
_entity_poly.pdbx_strand_id
1 'polypeptide(L)' 'MAAPHVAGTAALVVASGVGDTNGNEFINDEVRASLQTTADNLGDSNLYGYGLVDAQEATTGTQTLPQAGPRYQEK' A
#
# COMPACT_ATOMS: atom_id res chain seq x y z
N MET A 1 16.15 -2.43 6.49
CA MET A 1 15.34 -3.67 6.48
C MET A 1 13.93 -3.36 5.96
N ALA A 2 13.67 -3.57 4.66
CA ALA A 2 12.37 -3.25 4.03
C ALA A 2 11.49 -4.49 3.83
N ALA A 3 12.07 -5.60 3.34
CA ALA A 3 11.35 -6.84 3.06
C ALA A 3 10.48 -7.39 4.23
N PRO A 4 10.96 -7.47 5.49
CA PRO A 4 10.11 -7.96 6.59
C PRO A 4 8.94 -7.02 6.92
N HIS A 5 9.09 -5.70 6.72
CA HIS A 5 7.99 -4.76 6.90
C HIS A 5 6.91 -4.98 5.84
N VAL A 6 7.30 -5.12 4.57
CA VAL A 6 6.35 -5.39 3.47
C VAL A 6 5.65 -6.74 3.67
N ALA A 7 6.35 -7.75 4.17
CA ALA A 7 5.73 -9.04 4.52
C ALA A 7 4.68 -8.91 5.63
N GLY A 8 4.96 -8.12 6.67
CA GLY A 8 3.98 -7.79 7.71
C GLY A 8 2.77 -7.05 7.15
N THR A 9 2.98 -6.07 6.26
CA THR A 9 1.89 -5.36 5.60
C THR A 9 1.03 -6.29 4.74
N ALA A 10 1.64 -7.19 3.96
CA ALA A 10 0.91 -8.18 3.18
C ALA A 10 0.02 -9.07 4.07
N ALA A 11 0.51 -9.47 5.25
CA ALA A 11 -0.29 -10.21 6.22
C ALA A 11 -1.50 -9.40 6.73
N LEU A 12 -1.35 -8.08 6.94
CA LEU A 12 -2.46 -7.21 7.31
C LEU A 12 -3.51 -7.10 6.19
N VAL A 13 -3.10 -7.01 4.92
CA VAL A 13 -4.01 -6.99 3.76
C VAL A 13 -4.79 -8.29 3.65
N VAL A 14 -4.13 -9.43 3.91
CA VAL A 14 -4.84 -10.72 4.00
C VAL A 14 -5.85 -10.69 5.15
N ALA A 15 -5.46 -10.16 6.31
CA ALA A 15 -6.32 -10.08 7.49
C ALA A 15 -7.49 -9.08 7.34
N SER A 16 -7.40 -8.08 6.46
CA SER A 16 -8.48 -7.13 6.19
C SER A 16 -9.62 -7.72 5.35
N GLY A 17 -9.49 -8.99 4.92
CA GLY A 17 -10.55 -9.72 4.21
C GLY A 17 -10.50 -9.55 2.70
N VAL A 18 -9.33 -9.34 2.12
CA VAL A 18 -9.16 -9.39 0.66
C VAL A 18 -9.61 -10.76 0.14
N GLY A 19 -10.44 -10.75 -0.91
CA GLY A 19 -10.96 -11.95 -1.57
C GLY A 19 -10.46 -12.04 -3.00
N ASP A 20 -10.56 -13.23 -3.59
CA ASP A 20 -10.32 -13.44 -5.02
C ASP A 20 -11.37 -12.66 -5.82
N THR A 21 -10.90 -11.70 -6.62
CA THR A 21 -11.76 -10.82 -7.42
C THR A 21 -11.84 -11.24 -8.88
N ASN A 22 -10.94 -12.09 -9.34
CA ASN A 22 -10.80 -12.46 -10.75
C ASN A 22 -11.10 -13.95 -11.02
N GLY A 23 -11.41 -14.72 -9.97
CA GLY A 23 -11.83 -16.11 -10.04
C GLY A 23 -10.71 -17.09 -10.35
N ASN A 24 -9.46 -16.74 -10.02
CA ASN A 24 -8.29 -17.59 -10.27
C ASN A 24 -7.96 -18.55 -9.11
N GLU A 25 -8.77 -18.56 -8.04
CA GLU A 25 -8.62 -19.35 -6.80
C GLU A 25 -7.44 -18.94 -5.90
N PHE A 26 -6.75 -17.85 -6.23
CA PHE A 26 -5.65 -17.28 -5.47
C PHE A 26 -5.98 -15.83 -5.06
N ILE A 27 -5.33 -15.37 -4.00
CA ILE A 27 -5.46 -13.98 -3.51
C ILE A 27 -4.14 -13.21 -3.58
N ASN A 28 -3.07 -13.86 -4.04
CA ASN A 28 -1.72 -13.28 -4.00
C ASN A 28 -1.58 -12.07 -4.94
N ASP A 29 -2.32 -12.05 -6.03
CA ASP A 29 -2.36 -10.98 -6.99
C ASP A 29 -3.23 -9.83 -6.51
N GLU A 30 -4.33 -10.06 -5.79
CA GLU A 30 -5.08 -8.99 -5.12
C GLU A 30 -4.29 -8.35 -4.00
N VAL A 31 -3.60 -9.16 -3.18
CA VAL A 31 -2.68 -8.63 -2.14
C VAL A 31 -1.59 -7.79 -2.79
N ARG A 32 -1.00 -8.28 -3.89
CA ARG A 32 0.01 -7.53 -4.65
C ARG A 32 -0.56 -6.26 -5.25
N ALA A 33 -1.75 -6.33 -5.83
CA ALA A 33 -2.42 -5.19 -6.44
C ALA A 33 -2.68 -4.10 -5.40
N SER A 34 -3.26 -4.47 -4.25
CA SER A 34 -3.48 -3.54 -3.14
C SER A 34 -2.18 -2.82 -2.75
N LEU A 35 -1.10 -3.58 -2.46
CA LEU A 35 0.20 -3.00 -2.09
C LEU A 35 0.80 -2.07 -3.16
N GLN A 36 0.52 -2.33 -4.45
CA GLN A 36 1.05 -1.54 -5.57
C GLN A 36 0.21 -0.28 -5.84
N THR A 37 -1.11 -0.40 -5.77
CA THR A 37 -2.03 0.69 -6.10
C THR A 37 -2.13 1.73 -5.00
N THR A 38 -1.85 1.35 -3.76
CA THR A 38 -1.89 2.24 -2.60
C THR A 38 -0.49 2.66 -2.12
N ALA A 39 0.54 2.40 -2.93
CA ALA A 39 1.88 2.89 -2.61
C ALA A 39 1.99 4.38 -2.93
N ASP A 40 2.62 5.13 -2.03
CA ASP A 40 2.90 6.55 -2.24
C ASP A 40 4.01 6.71 -3.27
N ASN A 41 3.70 7.31 -4.41
CA ASN A 41 4.66 7.50 -5.50
C ASN A 41 5.82 8.40 -5.08
N LEU A 42 7.05 7.90 -5.19
CA LEU A 42 8.29 8.63 -4.87
C LEU A 42 9.10 9.07 -6.11
N GLY A 43 8.55 8.89 -7.31
CA GLY A 43 9.16 9.27 -8.59
C GLY A 43 9.80 8.10 -9.31
N ASP A 44 11.12 7.92 -9.19
CA ASP A 44 11.90 6.98 -10.01
C ASP A 44 11.52 5.52 -9.72
N SER A 45 10.81 4.90 -10.66
CA SER A 45 10.35 3.52 -10.56
C SER A 45 11.47 2.49 -10.60
N ASN A 46 12.67 2.83 -11.11
CA ASN A 46 13.82 1.93 -11.03
C ASN A 46 14.39 1.82 -9.62
N LEU A 47 14.15 2.85 -8.78
CA LEU A 47 14.61 2.90 -7.40
C LEU A 47 13.52 2.49 -6.42
N TYR A 48 12.27 2.89 -6.67
CA TYR A 48 11.16 2.75 -5.73
C TYR A 48 10.02 1.85 -6.23
N GLY A 49 10.06 1.37 -7.48
CA GLY A 49 8.98 0.60 -8.07
C GLY A 49 7.68 1.39 -8.09
N TYR A 50 6.69 0.91 -7.33
CA TYR A 50 5.39 1.58 -7.17
C TYR A 50 5.38 2.69 -6.11
N GLY A 51 6.44 2.80 -5.30
CA GLY A 51 6.55 3.81 -4.26
C GLY A 51 6.75 3.24 -2.85
N LEU A 52 6.45 4.05 -1.85
CA LEU A 52 6.48 3.67 -0.44
C LEU A 52 5.19 2.93 -0.06
N VAL A 53 5.33 1.76 0.57
CA VAL A 53 4.17 0.96 1.01
C VAL A 53 3.39 1.66 2.11
N ASP A 54 2.09 1.89 1.88
CA ASP A 54 1.13 2.35 2.88
C ASP A 54 0.23 1.19 3.35
N ALA A 55 0.41 0.76 4.61
CA ALA A 55 -0.36 -0.33 5.20
C ALA A 55 -1.82 0.05 5.49
N GLN A 56 -2.08 1.31 5.82
CA GLN A 56 -3.42 1.78 6.16
C GLN A 56 -4.25 1.88 4.88
N GLU A 57 -3.71 2.49 3.84
CA GLU A 57 -4.40 2.59 2.56
C GLU A 57 -4.57 1.21 1.92
N ALA A 58 -3.56 0.32 1.97
CA ALA A 58 -3.66 -1.04 1.44
C ALA A 58 -4.76 -1.89 2.11
N THR A 59 -5.03 -1.68 3.40
CA THR A 59 -6.03 -2.47 4.15
C THR A 59 -7.43 -1.88 4.10
N THR A 60 -7.56 -0.57 3.88
CA THR A 60 -8.84 0.15 3.94
C THR A 60 -9.33 0.64 2.58
N GLY A 61 -8.46 0.72 1.57
CA GLY A 61 -8.73 1.34 0.28
C GLY A 61 -8.94 2.86 0.36
N THR A 62 -8.61 3.48 1.50
CA THR A 62 -8.81 4.91 1.71
C THR A 62 -7.50 5.57 2.10
N GLN A 63 -7.05 6.56 1.33
CA GLN A 63 -5.89 7.35 1.71
C GLN A 63 -6.27 8.21 2.93
N THR A 64 -5.57 8.03 4.05
CA THR A 64 -5.63 9.03 5.11
C THR A 64 -4.73 10.19 4.73
N LEU A 65 -5.34 11.32 4.38
CA LEU A 65 -4.59 12.57 4.39
C LEU A 65 -4.07 12.75 5.82
N PRO A 66 -2.77 12.97 6.03
CA PRO A 66 -2.28 13.30 7.36
C PRO A 66 -3.12 14.47 7.88
N GLN A 67 -3.67 14.35 9.09
CA GLN A 67 -4.27 15.49 9.78
C GLN A 67 -3.31 16.65 9.60
N ALA A 68 -3.79 17.76 9.02
CA ALA A 68 -2.96 18.91 8.74
C ALA A 68 -2.40 19.49 10.05
N GLY A 69 -1.34 18.89 10.57
CA GLY A 69 -0.35 19.60 11.35
C GLY A 69 0.14 20.73 10.46
N PRO A 70 0.33 21.95 11.02
CA PRO A 70 0.49 23.17 10.25
C PRO A 70 1.59 22.97 9.21
N ARG A 71 1.17 22.74 7.97
CA ARG A 71 2.10 22.58 6.85
C ARG A 71 2.74 23.93 6.66
N TYR A 72 4.07 23.95 6.66
CA TYR A 72 4.84 25.10 6.23
C TYR A 72 4.29 25.51 4.87
N GLN A 73 3.50 26.58 4.85
CA GLN A 73 3.10 27.25 3.63
C GLN A 73 4.41 27.77 3.02
N GLU A 74 4.74 27.25 1.85
CA GLU A 74 5.85 27.75 1.05
C GLU A 74 5.62 29.26 0.84
N LYS A 75 6.62 30.05 1.23
CA LYS A 75 6.64 31.51 1.02
C LYS A 75 7.01 31.82 -0.41
#